data_AF-A0A2S3W122-F1
#
_entry.id   AF-A0A2S3W122-F1
#
_cell.length_a   1.000
_cell.length_b   1.000
_cell.length_c   1.000
_cell.angle_alpha   90.00
_cell.angle_beta   90.00
_cell.angle_gamma   90.00
#
_symmetry.space_group_name_H-M   'P 1'
#
loop_
_entity.id
_entity.type
_entity.pdbx_description
1 polymer ?
#
loop_
_entity_poly.entity_id
_entity_poly.type
_entity_poly.pdbx_seq_one_letter_code
_entity_poly.pdbx_strand_id
1 'polypeptide(L)'
;MRAWQYVMIRNGDRTLSCRVAHVGLLRVIICRENGNSGRGRKVKVRRRRILNQDEQALWAAFTQDISPLRPARAAPRAPLSPPPAPAQEGAPAPRVAAPADGIRRLNPPGLHQRSPHGRTDHDRALEIGVRRPGLDDTSWRGLVSGRLRPQRRLDLHGQIAQTAFYRLHTFLLQARADNVRCVEIITGLGSGVNGGILRRELPLWLGRADLRRFILAVVHPHAANQGAVRVLLRRQSRA
;
A
#
# COMPACT_ATOMS: atom_id res chain seq x y z
N MET A 1 27.55 -32.52 -28.68
CA MET A 1 26.11 -32.33 -28.96
C MET A 1 25.35 -32.72 -27.69
N ARG A 2 24.73 -31.76 -26.97
CA ARG A 2 24.04 -32.04 -25.70
C ARG A 2 22.58 -32.42 -25.97
N ALA A 3 22.21 -33.65 -25.63
CA ALA A 3 20.84 -34.14 -25.71
C ALA A 3 19.95 -33.40 -24.70
N TRP A 4 18.93 -32.70 -25.18
CA TRP A 4 17.92 -32.05 -24.33
C TRP A 4 16.77 -33.03 -24.14
N GLN A 5 16.47 -33.40 -22.90
CA GLN A 5 15.30 -34.21 -22.58
C GLN A 5 14.09 -33.28 -22.39
N TYR A 6 13.12 -33.40 -23.28
CA TYR A 6 11.87 -32.65 -23.24
C TYR A 6 10.85 -33.47 -22.46
N VAL A 7 10.28 -32.91 -21.39
CA VAL A 7 9.27 -33.60 -20.59
C VAL A 7 8.02 -32.73 -20.56
N MET A 8 6.91 -33.32 -20.99
CA MET A 8 5.58 -32.72 -20.91
C MET A 8 4.98 -33.06 -19.56
N ILE A 9 4.71 -32.04 -18.74
CA ILE A 9 4.12 -32.20 -17.41
C ILE A 9 2.70 -31.64 -17.46
N ARG A 10 1.71 -32.47 -17.10
CA ARG A 10 0.32 -32.03 -16.92
C ARG A 10 0.14 -31.51 -15.50
N ASN A 11 -0.40 -30.30 -15.37
CA ASN A 11 -0.76 -29.69 -14.08
C ASN A 11 -2.19 -29.12 -14.21
N GLY A 12 -3.19 -29.91 -13.77
CA GLY A 12 -4.60 -29.65 -14.05
C GLY A 12 -4.89 -29.69 -15.57
N ASP A 13 -5.73 -28.77 -16.05
CA ASP A 13 -6.07 -28.62 -17.48
C ASP A 13 -4.97 -28.02 -18.36
N ARG A 14 -3.75 -27.85 -17.81
CA ARG A 14 -2.64 -27.18 -18.50
C ARG A 14 -1.51 -28.15 -18.81
N THR A 15 -1.02 -28.07 -20.04
CA THR A 15 0.19 -28.75 -20.50
C THR A 15 1.38 -27.80 -20.42
N LEU A 16 2.33 -28.13 -19.56
CA LEU A 16 3.59 -27.41 -19.43
C LEU A 16 4.66 -28.15 -20.21
N SER A 17 5.36 -27.42 -21.07
CA SER A 17 6.58 -27.91 -21.71
C SER A 17 7.75 -27.56 -20.79
N CYS A 18 8.39 -28.56 -20.19
CA CYS A 18 9.54 -28.35 -19.33
C CYS A 18 10.83 -28.80 -20.02
N ARG A 19 11.80 -27.88 -20.13
CA ARG A 19 13.19 -28.22 -20.44
C ARG A 19 13.94 -28.41 -19.13
N VAL A 20 14.59 -29.56 -19.02
CA VAL A 20 15.46 -29.87 -17.90
C VAL A 20 16.90 -29.73 -18.37
N ALA A 21 17.67 -28.90 -17.67
CA ALA A 21 19.12 -28.80 -17.87
C ALA A 21 19.82 -29.20 -16.56
N HIS A 22 20.87 -29.99 -16.70
CA HIS A 22 21.77 -30.33 -15.59
C HIS A 22 23.02 -29.45 -15.69
N VAL A 23 23.29 -28.68 -14.65
CA VAL A 23 24.52 -27.89 -14.49
C VAL A 23 25.20 -28.38 -13.21
N GLY A 24 26.14 -29.30 -13.36
CA GLY A 24 26.70 -30.06 -12.23
C GLY A 24 25.62 -30.89 -11.53
N LEU A 25 25.59 -30.84 -10.19
CA LEU A 25 24.57 -31.49 -9.34
C LEU A 25 23.24 -30.72 -9.27
N LEU A 26 23.16 -29.48 -9.79
CA LEU A 26 21.91 -28.73 -9.84
C LEU A 26 21.08 -29.10 -11.07
N ARG A 27 19.83 -29.46 -10.83
CA ARG A 27 18.81 -29.72 -11.86
C ARG A 27 17.94 -28.48 -12.01
N VAL A 28 18.09 -27.75 -13.11
CA VAL A 28 17.30 -26.55 -13.43
C VAL A 28 16.16 -26.94 -14.36
N ILE A 29 14.93 -26.73 -13.93
CA ILE A 29 13.71 -27.03 -14.70
C ILE A 29 13.10 -25.69 -15.15
N ILE A 30 13.09 -25.45 -16.46
CA ILE A 30 12.45 -24.28 -17.06
C ILE A 30 11.16 -24.76 -17.73
N CYS A 31 10.02 -24.50 -17.08
CA CYS A 31 8.71 -24.80 -17.63
C CYS A 31 8.15 -23.57 -18.35
N ARG A 32 7.86 -23.72 -19.65
CA ARG A 32 7.14 -22.74 -20.46
C ARG A 32 5.71 -23.22 -20.62
N GLU A 33 4.76 -22.37 -20.23
CA GLU A 33 3.33 -22.63 -20.40
C GLU A 33 2.97 -22.49 -21.88
N ASN A 34 2.52 -23.58 -22.51
CA ASN A 34 2.07 -23.54 -23.89
C ASN A 34 0.67 -22.93 -23.92
N GLY A 35 0.60 -21.66 -24.29
CA GLY A 35 -0.63 -20.87 -24.29
C GLY A 35 -1.66 -21.44 -25.26
N ASN A 36 -2.81 -21.81 -24.71
CA ASN A 36 -4.05 -22.02 -25.46
C ASN A 36 -4.49 -20.67 -26.04
N SER A 37 -4.48 -20.57 -27.37
CA SER A 37 -4.97 -19.45 -28.15
C SER A 37 -6.50 -19.39 -28.11
N GLY A 38 -7.08 -18.30 -27.60
CA GLY A 38 -8.48 -17.98 -27.88
C GLY A 38 -9.19 -17.20 -26.79
N ARG A 39 -9.02 -15.88 -26.78
CA ARG A 39 -10.07 -14.84 -26.60
C ARG A 39 -9.42 -13.49 -26.39
N GLY A 40 -9.70 -12.56 -27.30
CA GLY A 40 -9.26 -11.17 -27.20
C GLY A 40 -9.64 -10.56 -25.86
N ARG A 41 -8.65 -10.06 -25.12
CA ARG A 41 -8.88 -9.22 -23.94
C ARG A 41 -9.54 -7.94 -24.43
N LYS A 42 -10.84 -7.78 -24.19
CA LYS A 42 -11.48 -6.47 -24.25
C LYS A 42 -10.77 -5.58 -23.23
N VAL A 43 -10.02 -4.58 -23.69
CA VAL A 43 -9.48 -3.53 -22.85
C VAL A 43 -10.68 -2.76 -22.29
N LYS A 44 -11.00 -2.99 -21.02
CA LYS A 44 -12.04 -2.25 -20.31
C LYS A 44 -11.53 -0.82 -20.15
N VAL A 45 -11.95 0.07 -21.05
CA VAL A 45 -11.70 1.52 -20.92
C VAL A 45 -12.22 1.92 -19.54
N ARG A 46 -11.30 2.31 -18.65
CA ARG A 46 -11.67 2.78 -17.31
C ARG A 46 -12.57 4.00 -17.49
N ARG A 47 -13.73 4.00 -16.84
CA ARG A 47 -14.64 5.16 -16.83
C ARG A 47 -13.82 6.40 -16.50
N ARG A 48 -13.89 7.43 -17.35
CA ARG A 48 -13.29 8.74 -17.07
C ARG A 48 -13.80 9.20 -15.71
N ARG A 49 -12.88 9.46 -14.79
CA ARG A 49 -13.18 9.99 -13.46
C ARG A 49 -13.84 11.36 -13.66
N ILE A 50 -15.04 11.52 -13.12
CA ILE A 50 -15.76 12.80 -13.11
C ILE A 50 -15.17 13.60 -11.96
N LEU A 51 -14.73 14.84 -12.23
CA LEU A 51 -14.17 15.73 -11.22
C LEU A 51 -15.26 16.15 -10.23
N ASN A 52 -14.97 16.11 -8.94
CA ASN A 52 -15.88 16.65 -7.92
C ASN A 52 -15.88 18.20 -7.97
N GLN A 53 -16.87 18.86 -7.37
CA GLN A 53 -17.04 20.31 -7.45
C GLN A 53 -15.81 21.10 -6.97
N ASP A 54 -15.18 20.67 -5.87
CA ASP A 54 -13.95 21.29 -5.36
C ASP A 54 -12.75 21.09 -6.32
N GLU A 55 -12.64 19.90 -6.93
CA GLU A 55 -11.60 19.62 -7.93
C GLU A 55 -11.82 20.44 -9.20
N GLN A 56 -13.08 20.69 -9.59
CA GLN A 56 -13.42 21.57 -10.71
C GLN A 56 -13.05 23.02 -10.42
N ALA A 57 -13.28 23.52 -9.20
CA ALA A 57 -12.93 24.89 -8.83
C ALA A 57 -11.41 25.12 -8.86
N LEU A 58 -10.64 24.17 -8.32
CA LEU A 58 -9.17 24.20 -8.37
C LEU A 58 -8.64 24.13 -9.80
N TRP A 59 -9.24 23.27 -10.63
CA TRP A 59 -8.87 23.15 -12.03
C TRP A 59 -9.19 24.43 -12.81
N ALA A 60 -10.36 25.02 -12.59
CA ALA A 60 -10.77 26.28 -13.21
C ALA A 60 -9.79 27.41 -12.89
N ALA A 61 -9.45 27.58 -11.60
CA ALA A 61 -8.46 28.57 -11.15
C ALA A 61 -7.08 28.36 -11.81
N PHE A 62 -6.64 27.11 -11.95
CA PHE A 62 -5.37 26.80 -12.61
C PHE A 62 -5.40 27.09 -14.12
N THR A 63 -6.50 26.78 -14.80
CA THR A 63 -6.62 26.97 -16.25
C THR A 63 -6.85 28.42 -16.69
N GLN A 64 -7.18 29.33 -15.77
CA GLN A 64 -7.37 30.75 -16.08
C GLN A 64 -6.12 31.40 -16.68
N ASP A 65 -4.93 30.93 -16.31
CA ASP A 65 -3.65 31.49 -16.76
C ASP A 65 -3.12 30.85 -18.05
N ILE A 66 -3.81 29.85 -18.60
CA ILE A 66 -3.34 29.08 -19.75
C ILE A 66 -4.03 29.58 -21.03
N SER A 67 -3.25 30.18 -21.93
CA SER A 67 -3.73 30.56 -23.27
C SER A 67 -3.94 29.31 -24.15
N PRO A 68 -5.17 29.03 -24.62
CA PRO A 68 -5.45 27.83 -25.40
C PRO A 68 -4.86 27.93 -26.81
N LEU A 69 -4.13 26.89 -27.23
CA LEU A 69 -3.51 26.81 -28.57
C LEU A 69 -4.52 26.60 -29.72
N ARG A 70 -5.81 26.39 -29.43
CA ARG A 70 -6.87 26.24 -30.43
C ARG A 70 -8.16 26.92 -29.93
N PRO A 71 -8.89 27.64 -30.78
CA PRO A 71 -10.18 28.20 -30.40
C PRO A 71 -11.15 27.07 -30.01
N ALA A 72 -11.81 27.24 -28.86
CA ALA A 72 -12.73 26.24 -28.33
C ALA A 72 -13.90 26.03 -29.30
N ARG A 73 -14.08 24.78 -29.76
CA ARG A 73 -15.32 24.38 -30.45
C ARG A 73 -16.46 24.50 -29.43
N ALA A 74 -17.55 25.18 -29.82
CA ALA A 74 -18.73 25.38 -28.99
C ALA A 74 -19.15 24.08 -28.29
N ALA A 75 -19.24 24.13 -26.96
CA ALA A 75 -19.69 23.00 -26.16
C ALA A 75 -21.15 22.67 -26.51
N PRO A 76 -21.55 21.38 -26.55
CA PRO A 76 -22.95 21.01 -26.64
C PRO A 76 -23.70 21.53 -25.41
N ARG A 77 -24.83 22.21 -25.67
CA ARG A 77 -25.75 22.76 -24.67
C ARG A 77 -26.17 21.66 -23.69
N ALA A 78 -25.95 21.88 -22.39
CA ALA A 78 -26.38 20.96 -21.35
C ALA A 78 -27.91 20.80 -21.36
N PRO A 79 -28.46 19.58 -21.17
CA PRO A 79 -29.89 19.41 -20.97
C PRO A 79 -30.31 19.96 -19.61
N LEU A 80 -31.39 20.75 -19.63
CA LEU A 80 -32.02 21.36 -18.47
C LEU A 80 -32.53 20.28 -17.49
N SER A 81 -32.22 20.41 -16.21
CA SER A 81 -32.85 19.60 -15.16
C SER A 81 -34.28 20.07 -14.91
N PRO A 82 -35.27 19.17 -14.77
CA PRO A 82 -36.61 19.54 -14.35
C PRO A 82 -36.70 19.79 -12.82
N PRO A 83 -37.63 20.66 -12.37
CA PRO A 83 -37.76 21.10 -10.98
C PRO A 83 -38.36 20.02 -10.05
N PRO A 84 -38.14 20.10 -8.72
CA PRO A 84 -38.67 19.15 -7.75
C PRO A 84 -40.00 19.58 -7.09
N ALA A 85 -40.72 18.56 -6.58
CA ALA A 85 -41.75 18.55 -5.52
C ALA A 85 -43.24 18.68 -5.97
N PRO A 86 -44.23 18.07 -5.26
CA PRO A 86 -44.38 18.12 -3.79
C PRO A 86 -44.66 16.79 -3.05
N ALA A 87 -44.63 16.93 -1.72
CA ALA A 87 -44.73 15.93 -0.66
C ALA A 87 -46.07 15.17 -0.58
N GLN A 88 -46.04 13.97 0.01
CA GLN A 88 -47.20 13.35 0.65
C GLN A 88 -46.88 12.97 2.09
N GLU A 89 -47.62 13.61 2.99
CA GLU A 89 -47.80 13.34 4.41
C GLU A 89 -48.69 12.09 4.59
N GLY A 90 -48.39 11.22 5.57
CA GLY A 90 -49.27 10.10 5.95
C GLY A 90 -48.62 9.11 6.93
N ALA A 91 -48.87 9.31 8.23
CA ALA A 91 -48.45 8.49 9.38
C ALA A 91 -49.21 7.13 9.49
N PRO A 92 -49.08 6.28 10.55
CA PRO A 92 -48.10 6.20 11.65
C PRO A 92 -47.47 4.78 11.83
N ALA A 93 -46.53 4.69 12.78
CA ALA A 93 -45.77 3.49 13.17
C ALA A 93 -46.57 2.41 13.92
N PRO A 94 -46.08 1.16 13.93
CA PRO A 94 -46.19 0.27 15.08
C PRO A 94 -44.84 0.15 15.82
N ARG A 95 -44.85 0.50 17.11
CA ARG A 95 -43.82 0.08 18.07
C ARG A 95 -43.90 -1.43 18.22
N VAL A 96 -42.76 -2.11 18.15
CA VAL A 96 -42.63 -3.47 18.68
C VAL A 96 -41.52 -3.46 19.72
N ALA A 97 -41.89 -3.88 20.91
CA ALA A 97 -41.12 -3.84 22.14
C ALA A 97 -39.87 -4.72 22.08
N ALA A 98 -38.85 -4.28 22.82
CA ALA A 98 -37.69 -5.08 23.15
C ALA A 98 -38.07 -6.23 24.11
N PRO A 99 -37.58 -7.46 23.89
CA PRO A 99 -37.39 -8.40 24.97
C PRO A 99 -36.02 -8.18 25.61
N ALA A 100 -36.03 -7.85 26.90
CA ALA A 100 -34.89 -8.02 27.77
C ALA A 100 -34.76 -9.53 28.05
N ASP A 101 -33.67 -10.13 27.59
CA ASP A 101 -33.29 -11.46 28.09
C ASP A 101 -31.81 -11.49 28.47
N GLY A 102 -31.58 -11.71 29.75
CA GLY A 102 -30.29 -11.61 30.42
C GLY A 102 -29.47 -12.86 30.18
N ILE A 103 -28.58 -12.82 29.19
CA ILE A 103 -27.53 -13.83 29.07
C ILE A 103 -26.43 -13.50 30.07
N ARG A 104 -26.47 -14.11 31.25
CA ARG A 104 -25.33 -14.18 32.18
C ARG A 104 -24.12 -14.75 31.43
N ARG A 105 -23.11 -13.93 31.17
CA ARG A 105 -21.79 -14.42 30.75
C ARG A 105 -21.21 -15.24 31.89
N LEU A 106 -21.23 -16.56 31.75
CA LEU A 106 -20.37 -17.46 32.52
C LEU A 106 -18.94 -17.15 32.12
N ASN A 107 -18.17 -16.62 33.07
CA ASN A 107 -16.74 -16.38 32.92
C ASN A 107 -16.05 -17.75 33.01
N PRO A 108 -15.38 -18.26 31.96
CA PRO A 108 -14.68 -19.54 32.06
C PRO A 108 -13.52 -19.40 33.06
N PRO A 109 -13.30 -20.36 33.97
CA PRO A 109 -12.25 -20.28 34.96
C PRO A 109 -10.88 -20.40 34.28
N GLY A 110 -10.03 -19.40 34.53
CA GLY A 110 -8.60 -19.59 34.75
C GLY A 110 -7.81 -20.31 33.65
N LEU A 111 -7.85 -19.82 32.40
CA LEU A 111 -6.64 -19.94 31.59
C LEU A 111 -5.67 -18.91 32.14
N HIS A 112 -4.72 -19.39 32.96
CA HIS A 112 -3.56 -18.64 33.41
C HIS A 112 -3.05 -17.78 32.25
N GLN A 113 -3.32 -16.48 32.32
CA GLN A 113 -2.71 -15.52 31.42
C GLN A 113 -1.22 -15.65 31.71
N ARG A 114 -0.53 -16.40 30.85
CA ARG A 114 0.93 -16.43 30.85
C ARG A 114 1.33 -14.97 30.75
N SER A 115 1.83 -14.43 31.85
CA SER A 115 2.40 -13.08 31.85
C SER A 115 3.36 -13.03 30.67
N PRO A 116 3.27 -12.04 29.75
CA PRO A 116 4.06 -12.03 28.52
C PRO A 116 5.52 -11.69 28.85
N HIS A 117 6.20 -12.58 29.58
CA HIS A 117 7.63 -12.59 29.75
C HIS A 117 8.20 -13.11 28.43
N GLY A 118 8.64 -12.17 27.58
CA GLY A 118 9.40 -12.50 26.38
C GLY A 118 8.94 -11.88 25.06
N ARG A 119 8.06 -10.86 25.03
CA ARG A 119 7.99 -10.03 23.82
C ARG A 119 9.24 -9.17 23.76
N THR A 120 10.11 -9.46 22.79
CA THR A 120 11.22 -8.56 22.47
C THR A 120 10.65 -7.19 22.08
N ASP A 121 11.39 -6.09 22.28
CA ASP A 121 10.94 -4.77 21.81
C ASP A 121 10.56 -4.76 20.31
N HIS A 122 11.15 -5.69 19.53
CA HIS A 122 10.86 -5.93 18.12
C HIS A 122 9.46 -6.50 17.83
N ASP A 123 8.74 -7.00 18.84
CA ASP A 123 7.37 -7.47 18.69
C ASP A 123 6.30 -6.40 18.87
N ARG A 124 6.66 -5.21 19.38
CA ARG A 124 5.71 -4.11 19.53
C ARG A 124 5.27 -3.57 18.17
N ALA A 125 4.01 -3.13 18.07
CA ALA A 125 3.47 -2.52 16.87
C ALA A 125 4.29 -1.27 16.48
N LEU A 126 4.55 -1.13 15.18
CA LEU A 126 5.27 0.02 14.64
C LEU A 126 4.28 1.16 14.42
N GLU A 127 4.48 2.28 15.13
CA GLU A 127 3.67 3.48 15.00
C GLU A 127 4.51 4.63 14.41
N ILE A 128 3.93 5.40 13.49
CA ILE A 128 4.62 6.52 12.85
C ILE A 128 4.65 7.70 13.81
N GLY A 129 5.83 8.27 14.02
CA GLY A 129 6.03 9.42 14.92
C GLY A 129 6.24 9.04 16.39
N VAL A 130 6.18 7.75 16.73
CA VAL A 130 6.42 7.26 18.09
C VAL A 130 7.83 6.73 18.23
N ARG A 131 8.51 7.14 19.30
CA ARG A 131 9.86 6.66 19.62
C ARG A 131 9.80 5.24 20.15
N ARG A 132 10.63 4.35 19.60
CA ARG A 132 10.84 3.01 20.17
C ARG A 132 11.85 3.02 21.32
N PRO A 133 11.65 2.18 22.36
CA PRO A 133 12.64 1.90 23.38
C PRO A 133 13.96 1.43 22.76
N GLY A 134 15.11 1.87 23.30
CA GLY A 134 16.43 1.48 22.81
C GLY A 134 16.95 2.25 21.58
N LEU A 135 16.22 3.29 21.13
CA LEU A 135 16.74 4.23 20.12
C LEU A 135 17.46 5.41 20.79
N ASP A 136 18.65 5.77 20.29
CA ASP A 136 19.41 6.92 20.77
C ASP A 136 18.63 8.25 20.62
N ASP A 137 18.71 9.10 21.65
CA ASP A 137 18.07 10.41 21.65
C ASP A 137 18.51 11.29 20.48
N THR A 138 19.81 11.30 20.16
CA THR A 138 20.38 12.13 19.10
C THR A 138 19.86 11.71 17.74
N SER A 139 19.78 10.40 17.49
CA SER A 139 19.23 9.83 16.26
C SER A 139 17.74 10.15 16.13
N TRP A 140 16.98 10.02 17.22
CA TRP A 140 15.56 10.38 17.27
C TRP A 140 15.32 11.86 16.98
N ARG A 141 16.00 12.75 17.71
CA ARG A 141 15.90 14.21 17.53
C ARG A 141 16.34 14.62 16.13
N GLY A 142 17.41 14.03 15.59
CA GLY A 142 17.89 14.29 14.23
C GLY A 142 16.89 13.84 13.16
N LEU A 143 16.18 12.73 13.39
CA LEU A 143 15.16 12.22 12.49
C LEU A 143 13.90 13.11 12.50
N VAL A 144 13.39 13.46 13.68
CA VAL A 144 12.19 14.30 13.85
C VAL A 144 12.43 15.74 13.37
N SER A 145 13.59 16.33 13.70
CA SER A 145 13.96 17.67 13.22
C SER A 145 14.34 17.70 11.74
N GLY A 146 14.42 16.53 11.10
CA GLY A 146 14.80 16.39 9.69
C GLY A 146 16.28 16.67 9.39
N ARG A 147 17.12 16.94 10.41
CA ARG A 147 18.58 17.09 10.27
C ARG A 147 19.24 15.84 9.69
N LEU A 148 18.70 14.67 10.03
CA LEU A 148 19.18 13.40 9.53
C LEU A 148 18.72 13.23 8.07
N ARG A 149 19.67 13.37 7.14
CA ARG A 149 19.41 13.30 5.69
C ARG A 149 19.23 11.86 5.24
N PRO A 150 18.24 11.58 4.37
CA PRO A 150 18.10 10.26 3.78
C PRO A 150 19.26 10.00 2.81
N GLN A 151 19.87 8.83 2.92
CA GLN A 151 20.95 8.39 2.03
C GLN A 151 20.41 7.76 0.75
N ARG A 152 19.20 7.21 0.81
CA ARG A 152 18.49 6.67 -0.34
C ARG A 152 17.03 7.08 -0.32
N ARG A 153 16.46 7.23 -1.51
CA ARG A 153 15.07 7.61 -1.71
C ARG A 153 14.38 6.62 -2.63
N LEU A 154 13.18 6.19 -2.25
CA LEU A 154 12.33 5.35 -3.06
C LEU A 154 11.08 6.12 -3.44
N ASP A 155 10.83 6.20 -4.74
CA ASP A 155 9.60 6.79 -5.25
C ASP A 155 8.59 5.71 -5.63
N LEU A 156 7.42 5.76 -4.99
CA LEU A 156 6.28 4.88 -5.22
C LEU A 156 5.09 5.63 -5.84
N HIS A 157 5.20 6.93 -6.13
CA HIS A 157 4.08 7.70 -6.66
C HIS A 157 3.51 7.07 -7.93
N GLY A 158 2.18 7.12 -8.07
CA GLY A 158 1.49 6.60 -9.25
C GLY A 158 1.56 5.08 -9.43
N GLN A 159 2.22 4.35 -8.54
CA GLN A 159 2.30 2.90 -8.63
C GLN A 159 1.07 2.21 -8.06
N ILE A 160 0.80 1.03 -8.58
CA ILE A 160 -0.22 0.13 -8.05
C ILE A 160 0.29 -0.47 -6.75
N ALA A 161 -0.59 -0.67 -5.76
CA ALA A 161 -0.22 -1.14 -4.42
C ALA A 161 0.68 -2.38 -4.42
N GLN A 162 0.35 -3.38 -5.24
CA GLN A 162 1.14 -4.62 -5.34
C GLN A 162 2.58 -4.38 -5.83
N THR A 163 2.74 -3.58 -6.88
CA THR A 163 4.05 -3.23 -7.44
C THR A 163 4.85 -2.37 -6.47
N ALA A 164 4.18 -1.41 -5.82
CA ALA A 164 4.78 -0.54 -4.82
C ALA A 164 5.30 -1.34 -3.62
N PHE A 165 4.53 -2.31 -3.13
CA PHE A 165 4.92 -3.20 -2.04
C PHE A 165 6.18 -4.00 -2.39
N TYR A 166 6.21 -4.65 -3.56
CA TYR A 166 7.38 -5.42 -3.98
C TYR A 166 8.65 -4.54 -4.05
N ARG A 167 8.53 -3.36 -4.66
CA ARG A 167 9.66 -2.41 -4.74
C ARG A 167 10.10 -1.91 -3.38
N LEU A 168 9.16 -1.58 -2.49
CA LEU A 168 9.46 -1.19 -1.11
C LEU A 168 10.20 -2.30 -0.37
N HIS A 169 9.71 -3.53 -0.49
CA HIS A 169 10.28 -4.69 0.20
C HIS A 169 11.73 -4.93 -0.23
N THR A 170 11.97 -5.04 -1.54
CA THR A 170 13.32 -5.22 -2.09
C THR A 170 14.24 -4.06 -1.74
N PHE A 171 13.74 -2.81 -1.83
CA PHE A 171 14.50 -1.62 -1.50
C PHE A 171 14.97 -1.60 -0.03
N LEU A 172 14.10 -1.94 0.91
CA LEU A 172 14.45 -1.96 2.34
C LEU A 172 15.46 -3.06 2.67
N LEU A 173 15.32 -4.24 2.04
CA LEU A 173 16.30 -5.32 2.20
C LEU A 173 17.68 -4.93 1.65
N GLN A 174 17.72 -4.32 0.46
CA GLN A 174 18.96 -3.81 -0.14
C GLN A 174 19.58 -2.69 0.70
N ALA A 175 18.78 -1.71 1.13
CA ALA A 175 19.26 -0.64 2.01
C ALA A 175 19.86 -1.20 3.31
N ARG A 176 19.23 -2.23 3.89
CA ARG A 176 19.76 -2.92 5.07
C ARG A 176 21.07 -3.66 4.74
N ALA A 177 21.17 -4.34 3.61
CA ALA A 177 22.39 -5.03 3.17
C ALA A 177 23.56 -4.05 3.00
N ASP A 178 23.27 -2.88 2.44
CA ASP A 178 24.24 -1.80 2.22
C ASP A 178 24.51 -0.95 3.47
N ASN A 179 23.99 -1.36 4.64
CA ASN A 179 24.11 -0.65 5.93
C ASN A 179 23.67 0.82 5.89
N VAL A 180 22.72 1.15 5.02
CA VAL A 180 22.10 2.47 4.95
C VAL A 180 21.30 2.72 6.23
N ARG A 181 21.53 3.87 6.88
CA ARG A 181 20.85 4.19 8.14
C ARG A 181 19.48 4.81 7.94
N CYS A 182 19.36 5.73 6.98
CA CYS A 182 18.12 6.47 6.77
C CYS A 182 17.72 6.45 5.32
N VAL A 183 16.45 6.11 5.10
CA VAL A 183 15.83 6.11 3.79
C VAL A 183 14.58 6.97 3.81
N GLU A 184 14.24 7.52 2.66
CA GLU A 184 12.99 8.26 2.45
C GLU A 184 12.13 7.55 1.41
N ILE A 185 10.87 7.33 1.75
CA ILE A 185 9.88 6.68 0.89
C ILE A 185 8.85 7.73 0.52
N ILE A 186 8.66 7.94 -0.77
CA ILE A 186 7.66 8.85 -1.33
C ILE A 186 6.49 8.00 -1.80
N THR A 187 5.34 8.14 -1.17
CA THR A 187 4.09 7.52 -1.61
C THR A 187 3.26 8.48 -2.47
N GLY A 188 3.51 9.79 -2.30
CA GLY A 188 2.67 10.86 -2.82
C GLY A 188 1.51 11.17 -1.88
N LEU A 189 0.89 12.34 -2.07
CA LEU A 189 -0.26 12.76 -1.25
C LEU A 189 -1.50 11.88 -1.54
N GLY A 190 -1.66 11.52 -2.82
CA GLY A 190 -2.82 10.81 -3.35
C GLY A 190 -4.07 11.67 -3.42
N SER A 191 -5.09 11.16 -4.11
CA SER A 191 -6.36 11.87 -4.34
C SER A 191 -7.38 11.52 -3.26
N GLY A 192 -7.79 12.52 -2.46
CA GLY A 192 -8.85 12.42 -1.45
C GLY A 192 -8.42 12.77 -0.03
N VAL A 193 -9.40 13.04 0.84
CA VAL A 193 -9.20 13.45 2.25
C VAL A 193 -8.44 12.41 3.10
N ASN A 194 -8.58 11.13 2.77
CA ASN A 194 -7.91 10.02 3.47
C ASN A 194 -6.53 9.66 2.88
N GLY A 195 -6.06 10.43 1.89
CA GLY A 195 -4.80 10.19 1.17
C GLY A 195 -4.84 9.02 0.18
N GLY A 196 -3.72 8.83 -0.53
CA GLY A 196 -3.56 7.75 -1.51
C GLY A 196 -3.56 6.36 -0.88
N ILE A 197 -3.95 5.34 -1.67
CA ILE A 197 -3.93 3.92 -1.25
C ILE A 197 -2.55 3.55 -0.66
N LEU A 198 -1.47 3.96 -1.33
CA LEU A 198 -0.10 3.67 -0.88
C LEU A 198 0.20 4.25 0.50
N ARG A 199 -0.32 5.45 0.80
CA ARG A 199 -0.12 6.11 2.09
C ARG A 199 -0.83 5.35 3.21
N ARG A 200 -2.03 4.82 2.95
CA ARG A 200 -2.79 4.02 3.92
C ARG A 200 -2.16 2.65 4.16
N GLU A 201 -1.62 2.03 3.12
CA GLU A 201 -1.02 0.70 3.20
C GLU A 201 0.41 0.71 3.74
N LEU A 202 1.16 1.80 3.54
CA LEU A 202 2.57 1.90 3.94
C LEU A 202 2.82 1.58 5.43
N PRO A 203 2.07 2.13 6.41
CA PRO A 203 2.24 1.77 7.82
C PRO A 203 2.06 0.27 8.07
N LEU A 204 1.06 -0.35 7.43
CA LEU A 204 0.78 -1.78 7.55
C LEU A 204 1.93 -2.62 6.99
N TRP A 205 2.49 -2.21 5.85
CA TRP A 205 3.64 -2.88 5.24
C TRP A 205 4.89 -2.79 6.11
N LEU A 206 5.20 -1.61 6.64
CA LEU A 206 6.37 -1.41 7.52
C LEU A 206 6.21 -2.17 8.86
N GLY A 207 4.98 -2.35 9.34
CA GLY A 207 4.67 -3.10 10.55
C GLY A 207 4.77 -4.63 10.42
N ARG A 208 4.95 -5.17 9.20
CA ARG A 208 5.06 -6.63 9.01
C ARG A 208 6.30 -7.20 9.70
N ALA A 209 6.18 -8.44 10.18
CA ALA A 209 7.24 -9.12 10.95
C ALA A 209 8.59 -9.22 10.21
N ASP A 210 8.54 -9.31 8.89
CA ASP A 210 9.71 -9.41 8.03
C ASP A 210 10.51 -8.09 7.94
N LEU A 211 9.85 -6.93 8.06
CA LEU A 211 10.47 -5.62 7.96
C LEU A 211 10.70 -4.96 9.33
N ARG A 212 9.73 -5.06 10.24
CA ARG A 212 9.72 -4.35 11.55
C ARG A 212 10.96 -4.62 12.40
N ARG A 213 11.56 -5.81 12.29
CA ARG A 213 12.72 -6.28 13.08
C ARG A 213 13.99 -5.45 12.85
N PHE A 214 14.06 -4.71 11.75
CA PHE A 214 15.20 -3.85 11.42
C PHE A 214 14.79 -2.39 11.20
N ILE A 215 13.55 -2.02 11.50
CA ILE A 215 13.08 -0.63 11.48
C ILE A 215 13.07 -0.11 12.93
N LEU A 216 13.84 0.95 13.18
CA LEU A 216 13.96 1.57 14.49
C LEU A 216 12.92 2.67 14.71
N ALA A 217 12.67 3.48 13.69
CA ALA A 217 11.73 4.59 13.78
C ALA A 217 11.22 4.95 12.38
N VAL A 218 9.99 5.48 12.35
CA VAL A 218 9.33 5.97 11.15
C VAL A 218 8.73 7.32 11.47
N VAL A 219 9.04 8.35 10.68
CA VAL A 219 8.49 9.70 10.87
C VAL A 219 8.16 10.35 9.55
N HIS A 220 7.25 11.32 9.57
CA HIS A 220 7.09 12.25 8.47
C HIS A 220 8.18 13.32 8.51
N PRO A 221 8.79 13.70 7.38
CA PRO A 221 9.86 14.71 7.36
C PRO A 221 9.36 16.10 7.73
N HIS A 222 8.10 16.42 7.43
CA HIS A 222 7.47 17.69 7.75
C HIS A 222 5.96 17.50 7.94
N ALA A 223 5.32 18.31 8.79
CA ALA A 223 3.89 18.19 9.09
C ALA A 223 3.01 18.35 7.85
N ALA A 224 3.39 19.25 6.93
CA ALA A 224 2.69 19.45 5.66
C ALA A 224 2.98 18.36 4.62
N ASN A 225 4.07 17.59 4.75
CA ASN A 225 4.46 16.57 3.79
C ASN A 225 4.12 15.16 4.28
N GLN A 226 2.84 14.83 4.22
CA GLN A 226 2.34 13.51 4.60
C GLN A 226 2.53 12.45 3.49
N GLY A 227 2.95 12.87 2.30
CA GLY A 227 3.22 11.99 1.15
C GLY A 227 4.64 11.41 1.13
N ALA A 228 5.47 11.74 2.12
CA ALA A 228 6.79 11.20 2.31
C ALA A 228 6.98 10.70 3.75
N VAL A 229 7.77 9.64 3.90
CA VAL A 229 8.07 9.00 5.17
C VAL A 229 9.55 8.70 5.24
N ARG A 230 10.20 9.11 6.33
CA ARG A 230 11.58 8.74 6.64
C ARG A 230 11.61 7.54 7.57
N VAL A 231 12.43 6.58 7.23
CA VAL A 231 12.59 5.33 7.97
C VAL A 231 14.05 5.21 8.42
N LEU A 232 14.22 5.04 9.72
CA LEU A 232 15.51 4.75 10.33
C LEU A 232 15.68 3.24 10.46
N LEU A 233 16.74 2.72 9.85
CA LEU A 233 17.07 1.31 9.81
C LEU A 233 18.13 0.96 10.85
N ARG A 234 18.00 -0.25 11.42
CA ARG A 234 19.01 -0.85 12.29
C ARG A 234 20.17 -1.33 11.42
N ARG A 235 21.40 -0.97 11.81
CA ARG A 235 22.61 -1.51 11.18
C ARG A 235 22.72 -3.00 11.44
N GLN A 236 23.29 -3.71 10.47
CA GLN A 236 23.72 -5.07 10.71
C GLN A 236 24.95 -4.99 11.62
N SER A 237 24.92 -5.70 12.75
CA SER A 237 26.12 -5.95 13.53
C SER A 237 27.10 -6.66 12.61
N ARG A 238 28.31 -6.12 12.46
CA ARG A 238 29.39 -6.84 11.79
C ARG A 238 29.65 -8.07 12.64
N ALA A 239 29.43 -9.26 12.07
CA ALA A 239 29.91 -10.51 12.65
C ALA A 239 31.43 -10.59 12.46
#